data_AF-A0A8H4XJY9-F1
#
_entry.id   AF-A0A8H4XJY9-F1
#
_cell.length_a   1.000
_cell.length_b   1.000
_cell.length_c   1.000
_cell.angle_alpha   90.00
_cell.angle_beta   90.00
_cell.angle_gamma   90.00
#
_symmetry.space_group_name_H-M   'P 1'
#
loop_
_entity.id
_entity.type
_entity.pdbx_description
1 polymer ?
#
loop_
_entity_poly.entity_id
_entity_poly.type
_entity_poly.pdbx_seq_one_letter_code
_entity_poly.pdbx_strand_id
1 'polypeptide(L)'
;MIASVEWATSETPPLELPTLNPAYLTRPHRYTYVVVGRGKSTFLDGIMKFDSETRETLFWTEHAQSPGEPIFVTDTERETEDAGVLLSVVLD
;
A
#
# COMPACT_ATOMS: atom_id res chain seq x y z
N MET A 1 -4.20 -0.02 -42.29
CA MET A 1 -3.58 0.98 -41.39
C MET A 1 -3.45 0.28 -40.05
N ILE A 2 -2.23 -0.02 -39.59
CA ILE A 2 -1.99 -0.77 -38.35
C ILE A 2 -1.65 0.29 -37.30
N ALA A 3 -2.48 0.42 -36.27
CA ALA A 3 -2.21 1.34 -35.17
C ALA A 3 -1.05 0.78 -34.34
N SER A 4 -0.01 1.60 -34.14
CA SER A 4 1.12 1.31 -33.25
C SER A 4 0.92 2.02 -31.92
N VAL A 5 1.06 1.30 -30.81
CA VAL A 5 1.05 1.88 -29.47
C VAL A 5 2.40 2.58 -29.26
N GLU A 6 2.39 3.90 -29.19
CA GLU A 6 3.59 4.73 -29.02
C GLU A 6 4.02 4.86 -27.54
N TRP A 7 3.09 4.62 -26.62
CA TRP A 7 3.35 4.68 -25.19
C TRP A 7 2.41 3.74 -24.43
N ALA A 8 2.98 2.98 -23.50
CA ALA A 8 2.25 2.23 -22.50
C ALA A 8 2.68 2.75 -21.13
N THR A 9 1.72 2.93 -20.22
CA THR A 9 2.00 3.11 -18.79
C THR A 9 2.84 1.92 -18.32
N SER A 10 3.84 2.16 -17.46
CA SER A 10 4.45 1.06 -16.70
C SER A 10 3.33 0.28 -15.98
N GLU A 11 3.44 -1.03 -15.86
CA GLU A 11 2.46 -1.93 -15.19
C GLU A 11 2.43 -1.72 -13.66
N THR A 12 2.51 -0.47 -13.21
CA THR A 12 2.43 -0.12 -11.80
C THR A 12 0.95 -0.16 -11.43
N PRO A 13 0.55 -1.01 -10.47
CA PRO A 13 -0.84 -1.05 -10.04
C PRO A 13 -1.22 0.33 -9.48
N PRO A 14 -2.50 0.77 -9.62
CA PRO A 14 -2.97 1.97 -8.94
C PRO A 14 -2.69 1.89 -7.43
N LEU A 15 -1.97 2.89 -6.93
CA LEU A 15 -1.60 3.05 -5.53
C LEU A 15 -2.24 4.33 -5.01
N GLU A 16 -3.00 4.24 -3.94
CA GLU A 16 -3.72 5.37 -3.35
C GLU A 16 -3.67 5.34 -1.82
N LEU A 17 -4.04 6.46 -1.19
CA LEU A 17 -4.14 6.62 0.26
C LEU A 17 -2.87 6.14 1.01
N PRO A 18 -1.69 6.70 0.69
CA PRO A 18 -0.44 6.30 1.34
C PRO A 18 -0.40 6.77 2.79
N THR A 19 0.11 5.91 3.67
CA THR A 19 0.37 6.19 5.08
C THR A 19 1.72 5.60 5.50
N LEU A 20 2.23 6.06 6.64
CA LEU A 20 3.51 5.62 7.23
C LEU A 20 3.43 5.74 8.75
N ASN A 21 4.45 5.24 9.46
CA ASN A 21 4.52 5.43 10.91
C ASN A 21 4.62 6.93 11.26
N PRO A 22 3.64 7.53 11.97
CA PRO A 22 3.62 8.98 12.21
C PRO A 22 4.88 9.54 12.89
N ALA A 23 5.64 8.71 13.63
CA ALA A 23 6.92 9.09 14.24
C ALA A 23 8.01 9.48 13.22
N TYR A 24 7.81 9.12 11.95
CA TYR A 24 8.72 9.35 10.83
C TYR A 24 8.22 10.42 9.85
N LEU A 25 7.12 11.12 10.17
CA LEU A 25 6.68 12.27 9.38
C LEU A 25 7.83 13.29 9.25
N THR A 26 8.10 13.75 8.03
CA THR A 26 9.20 14.67 7.68
C THR A 26 10.61 14.16 7.97
N ARG A 27 10.78 12.85 8.21
CA ARG A 27 12.06 12.19 8.42
C ARG A 27 12.26 11.13 7.32
N PRO A 28 13.50 10.72 7.03
CA PRO A 28 13.72 9.54 6.21
C PRO A 28 13.00 8.33 6.82
N HIS A 29 12.20 7.65 6.01
CA HIS A 29 11.39 6.50 6.41
C HIS A 29 11.59 5.34 5.43
N ARG A 30 11.47 4.11 5.92
CA ARG A 30 11.66 2.87 5.15
C ARG A 30 10.35 2.28 4.66
N TYR A 31 9.30 2.33 5.47
CA TYR A 31 8.06 1.59 5.22
C TYR A 31 6.92 2.52 4.84
N THR A 32 6.30 2.24 3.68
CA THR A 32 5.09 2.93 3.23
C THR A 32 3.97 1.91 3.07
N TYR A 33 2.79 2.24 3.58
CA TYR A 33 1.57 1.43 3.43
C TYR A 33 0.63 2.14 2.49
N VAL A 34 0.06 1.43 1.51
CA VAL A 34 -0.80 2.04 0.49
C VAL A 34 -1.95 1.10 0.17
N VAL A 35 -3.07 1.65 -0.25
CA VAL A 35 -4.14 0.86 -0.84
C VAL A 35 -3.80 0.60 -2.31
N VAL A 36 -3.92 -0.65 -2.75
CA VAL A 36 -3.52 -1.09 -4.09
C VAL A 36 -4.70 -1.68 -4.85
N GLY A 37 -4.81 -1.40 -6.14
CA GLY A 37 -5.70 -2.11 -7.05
C GLY A 37 -4.89 -3.04 -7.96
N ARG A 38 -5.04 -4.36 -7.81
CA ARG A 38 -4.32 -5.35 -8.62
C ARG A 38 -5.14 -5.87 -9.81
N GLY A 39 -6.26 -5.21 -10.11
CA GLY A 39 -7.15 -5.59 -11.20
C GLY A 39 -7.97 -6.86 -10.93
N LYS A 40 -8.06 -7.32 -9.67
CA LYS A 40 -8.89 -8.49 -9.29
C LYS A 40 -10.28 -8.09 -8.79
N SER A 41 -10.54 -6.79 -8.65
CA SER A 41 -11.83 -6.20 -8.29
C SER A 41 -12.10 -4.98 -9.17
N THR A 42 -13.34 -4.47 -9.12
CA THR A 42 -13.73 -3.19 -9.73
C THR A 42 -13.14 -2.00 -8.97
N PHE A 43 -12.73 -2.19 -7.71
CA PHE A 43 -12.13 -1.16 -6.87
C PHE A 43 -10.76 -1.61 -6.33
N LEU A 44 -10.15 -0.78 -5.47
CA LEU A 44 -8.91 -1.16 -4.79
C LEU A 44 -9.15 -2.44 -3.97
N ASP A 45 -8.23 -3.40 -4.10
CA ASP A 45 -8.43 -4.81 -3.71
C ASP A 45 -7.42 -5.31 -2.67
N GLY A 46 -6.66 -4.39 -2.08
CA GLY A 46 -5.62 -4.75 -1.14
C GLY A 46 -4.93 -3.59 -0.47
N ILE A 47 -4.11 -3.96 0.51
CA ILE A 47 -3.14 -3.07 1.15
C ILE A 47 -1.74 -3.61 0.90
N MET A 48 -0.83 -2.75 0.47
CA MET A 48 0.58 -3.07 0.25
C MET A 48 1.44 -2.37 1.31
N LYS A 49 2.35 -3.13 1.94
CA LYS A 49 3.52 -2.60 2.64
C LYS A 49 4.71 -2.63 1.68
N PHE A 50 5.32 -1.48 1.44
CA PHE A 50 6.51 -1.32 0.62
C PHE A 50 7.73 -1.01 1.49
N ASP A 51 8.83 -1.73 1.27
CA ASP A 51 10.13 -1.51 1.87
C ASP A 51 11.04 -0.76 0.88
N SER A 52 11.39 0.50 1.17
CA SER A 52 12.17 1.34 0.27
C SER A 52 13.65 0.94 0.15
N GLU A 53 14.19 0.22 1.15
CA GLU A 53 15.58 -0.23 1.15
C GLU A 53 15.75 -1.54 0.36
N THR A 54 14.92 -2.54 0.64
CA THR A 54 15.01 -3.86 -0.02
C THR A 54 14.24 -3.92 -1.33
N ARG A 55 13.32 -2.97 -1.54
CA ARG A 55 12.33 -2.95 -2.64
C ARG A 55 11.35 -4.12 -2.60
N GLU A 56 11.20 -4.76 -1.45
CA GLU A 56 10.24 -5.83 -1.25
C GLU A 56 8.85 -5.27 -0.97
N THR A 57 7.83 -6.05 -1.34
CA THR A 57 6.42 -5.71 -1.12
C THR A 57 5.72 -6.86 -0.43
N LEU A 58 4.90 -6.52 0.56
CA LEU A 58 3.99 -7.45 1.23
C LEU A 58 2.56 -6.99 0.99
N PHE A 59 1.68 -7.92 0.64
CA PHE A 59 0.28 -7.62 0.35
C PHE A 59 -0.63 -8.31 1.35
N TRP A 60 -1.58 -7.54 1.90
CA TRP A 60 -2.78 -8.09 2.51
C TRP A 60 -3.92 -7.98 1.51
N THR A 61 -4.59 -9.10 1.21
CA THR A 61 -5.79 -9.15 0.36
C THR A 61 -6.66 -10.32 0.71
N GLU A 62 -7.97 -10.15 0.55
CA GLU A 62 -8.98 -11.17 0.75
C GLU A 62 -9.99 -11.14 -0.42
N HIS A 63 -10.63 -12.26 -0.73
CA HIS A 63 -11.61 -12.33 -1.82
C HIS A 63 -12.82 -11.44 -1.52
N ALA A 64 -13.32 -10.73 -2.54
CA ALA A 64 -14.48 -9.82 -2.45
C ALA A 64 -14.35 -8.66 -1.46
N GLN A 65 -13.15 -8.40 -0.92
CA GLN A 65 -12.94 -7.33 0.05
C GLN A 65 -12.25 -6.10 -0.54
N SER A 66 -12.75 -4.92 -0.20
CA SER A 66 -12.17 -3.63 -0.58
C SER A 66 -11.78 -2.83 0.66
N PRO A 67 -10.48 -2.72 0.98
CA PRO A 67 -10.02 -1.92 2.11
C PRO A 67 -10.10 -0.42 1.81
N GLY A 68 -10.43 0.36 2.85
CA GLY A 68 -10.33 1.83 2.85
C GLY A 68 -8.96 2.33 3.29
N GLU A 69 -8.90 3.61 3.68
CA GLU A 69 -7.66 4.27 4.12
C GLU A 69 -7.02 3.53 5.32
N PRO A 70 -5.76 3.09 5.20
CA PRO A 70 -5.04 2.49 6.30
C PRO A 70 -4.54 3.56 7.29
N ILE A 71 -4.62 3.25 8.57
CA ILE A 71 -4.10 4.06 9.67
C ILE A 71 -3.06 3.23 10.42
N PHE A 72 -1.82 3.73 10.49
CA PHE A 72 -0.77 3.10 11.27
C PHE A 72 -0.85 3.51 12.74
N VAL A 73 -0.85 2.52 13.63
CA VAL A 73 -0.81 2.72 15.08
C VAL A 73 0.47 2.10 15.62
N THR A 74 1.36 2.94 16.14
CA THR A 74 2.70 2.56 16.63
C THR A 74 2.62 1.73 17.91
N ASP A 75 3.42 0.67 17.98
CA ASP A 75 3.71 -0.05 19.21
C ASP A 75 4.78 0.72 20.01
N THR A 76 4.48 1.13 21.24
CA THR A 76 5.38 1.94 22.07
C THR A 76 6.50 1.14 22.72
N GLU A 77 6.41 -0.19 22.75
CA GLU A 77 7.38 -1.07 23.42
C GLU A 77 8.48 -1.56 22.48
N ARG A 78 8.36 -1.30 21.17
CA ARG A 78 9.28 -1.77 20.13
C ARG A 78 9.83 -0.61 19.32
N GLU A 79 11.12 -0.69 18.97
CA GLU A 79 11.83 0.42 18.33
C GLU A 79 11.84 0.37 16.79
N THR A 80 11.34 -0.70 16.15
CA THR A 80 11.37 -0.79 14.68
C THR A 80 10.30 0.11 14.04
N GLU A 81 10.59 0.70 12.88
CA GLU A 81 9.68 1.63 12.20
C GLU A 81 8.31 1.00 11.89
N ASP A 82 8.27 -0.29 11.57
CA ASP A 82 7.07 -1.05 11.29
C ASP A 82 6.45 -1.73 12.53
N ALA A 83 6.96 -1.46 13.72
CA ALA A 83 6.39 -1.96 14.96
C ALA A 83 5.06 -1.26 15.25
N GLY A 84 3.97 -1.98 15.02
CA GLY A 84 2.63 -1.45 15.20
C GLY A 84 1.60 -2.32 14.53
N VAL A 85 0.41 -1.75 14.37
CA VAL A 85 -0.70 -2.36 13.66
C VAL A 85 -1.23 -1.40 12.60
N LEU A 86 -1.83 -1.98 11.55
CA LEU A 86 -2.51 -1.23 10.51
C LEU A 86 -4.02 -1.43 10.66
N LEU A 87 -4.76 -0.35 10.81
CA LEU A 87 -6.22 -0.35 10.91
C LEU A 87 -6.80 0.14 9.59
N SER A 88 -7.76 -0.60 9.02
CA SER A 88 -8.51 -0.17 7.84
C SER A 88 -9.94 -0.70 7.94
N VAL A 89 -10.91 0.08 7.49
CA VAL A 89 -12.30 -0.38 7.34
C VAL A 89 -12.40 -1.11 6.01
N VAL A 90 -12.86 -2.36 6.06
CA VAL A 90 -13.00 -3.22 4.89
C VAL A 90 -14.47 -3.33 4.51
N LEU A 91 -14.77 -3.06 3.24
CA LEU A 91 -16.06 -3.37 2.63
C LEU A 91 -16.04 -4.81 2.13
N ASP A 92 -17.09 -5.56 2.45
CA ASP A 92 -17.42 -6.90 1.95
C ASP A 92 -18.58 -6.80 0.93
#